data_AF-A0A8I1GKL8-F1
#
_entry.id   AF-A0A8I1GKL8-F1
#
_cell.length_a   1.000
_cell.length_b   1.000
_cell.length_c   1.000
_cell.angle_alpha   90.00
_cell.angle_beta   90.00
_cell.angle_gamma   90.00
#
_symmetry.space_group_name_H-M   'P 1'
#
loop_
_entity.id
_entity.type
_entity.pdbx_description
1 polymer ?
#
loop_
_entity_poly.entity_id
_entity_poly.type
_entity_poly.pdbx_seq_one_letter_code
_entity_poly.pdbx_strand_id
1 'polypeptide(L)'
;MKKLFSFLLFVFVIFSANNISFADEVIPFNKSFFAYNEPSFTSAKGNGGAQYGPQKALTVKEKRSNGWWKIGTWEGDKWINTDGEKKKIEKPYITFAEPKFTSPKGNNGNVIAPQVVTVIDGQEDGWLKIQTNEGDKWIFLNSEAVKVDKNFYAYNEPSFTSEKASGGNQYGPQKSLVVKEKRTNGWWKVATYEGDKWVNLDGELKAFDKPFLVFYEPAFSSQKGNMEVPYSPTTIRVIEGNTKGWLKVQTWEGDKWMYPGVAETVAVNNNFSSYSEPSFTSAKGSAYGPQKFLAVVEKRADGWWKIVTASEGLKWAAPNGARINVDVNFSTFDKPFIEADRVGYYGPQPIFAYDMQKTEQGTFYLVGTNLGKKWMSLDAEKEFNEKREPMRQSLGYNENDLDFDSIKVQQAAKARAFVESASDSTMLKPEQKQLRIPSKEEIEEFRKSLESSNDGKARSFAARAMPDDWVRKGDVIYTPNSRYGPIAGHTAIIAKDPMDGKDYQIVHAPGTDEYPAVQMQELSKWEFIHKGNPYYKRFFYFRHPNRSVGAAAGNYAYNHFYQNRYNYKYDIFTTSAKVDSAKTYCSKLVYLSYRDGAGVDLFPTQRFYIVHPADFLFTQHKLGLYFIGEGGTWG
;
A
#
# COMPACT_ATOMS: atom_id res chain seq x y z
N MET A 1 -76.96 32.32 -41.58
CA MET A 1 -76.69 31.65 -42.88
C MET A 1 -75.43 30.80 -42.75
N LYS A 2 -75.42 29.60 -43.37
CA LYS A 2 -74.46 28.46 -43.27
C LYS A 2 -74.83 27.45 -42.17
N LYS A 3 -75.83 26.60 -42.42
CA LYS A 3 -75.82 25.29 -43.12
C LYS A 3 -75.24 24.14 -42.28
N LEU A 4 -76.15 23.27 -41.85
CA LEU A 4 -75.97 21.87 -41.52
C LEU A 4 -75.06 21.17 -42.54
N PHE A 5 -74.19 20.28 -42.06
CA PHE A 5 -74.07 18.92 -42.58
C PHE A 5 -73.39 18.06 -41.50
N SER A 6 -74.23 17.39 -40.69
CA SER A 6 -73.81 16.25 -39.88
C SER A 6 -73.66 15.07 -40.85
N PHE A 7 -72.42 14.74 -41.21
CA PHE A 7 -72.14 13.54 -42.00
C PHE A 7 -71.82 12.42 -41.01
N LEU A 8 -72.79 11.53 -40.87
CA LEU A 8 -72.73 10.26 -40.16
C LEU A 8 -71.60 9.41 -40.79
N LEU A 9 -70.43 9.37 -40.15
CA LEU A 9 -69.37 8.46 -40.55
C LEU A 9 -69.74 7.07 -40.06
N PHE A 10 -70.21 6.22 -40.99
CA PHE A 10 -70.33 4.78 -40.79
C PHE A 10 -68.92 4.21 -40.56
N VAL A 11 -68.47 4.17 -39.31
CA VAL A 11 -67.37 3.29 -38.92
C VAL A 11 -67.96 1.88 -38.91
N PHE A 12 -67.70 1.13 -39.98
CA PHE A 12 -67.78 -0.33 -39.93
C PHE A 12 -66.73 -0.78 -38.92
N VAL A 13 -67.12 -0.82 -37.65
CA VAL A 13 -66.48 -1.68 -36.66
C VAL A 13 -66.77 -3.08 -37.17
N ILE A 14 -65.80 -3.69 -37.85
CA ILE A 14 -65.80 -5.14 -37.98
C ILE A 14 -65.65 -5.65 -36.54
N PHE A 15 -66.79 -5.86 -35.89
CA PHE A 15 -66.88 -6.76 -34.75
C PHE A 15 -66.45 -8.12 -35.30
N SER A 16 -65.17 -8.46 -35.16
CA SER A 16 -64.78 -9.86 -35.06
C SER A 16 -65.38 -10.37 -33.76
N ALA A 17 -66.66 -10.73 -33.82
CA ALA A 17 -67.24 -11.65 -32.86
C ALA A 17 -66.38 -12.92 -32.97
N ASN A 18 -65.40 -13.06 -32.08
CA ASN A 18 -64.85 -14.37 -31.80
C ASN A 18 -66.04 -15.20 -31.34
N ASN A 19 -66.51 -16.10 -32.19
CA ASN A 19 -67.59 -17.01 -31.86
C ASN A 19 -67.07 -17.89 -30.72
N ILE A 20 -67.43 -17.51 -29.49
CA ILE A 20 -67.21 -18.31 -28.30
C ILE A 20 -68.55 -19.02 -28.05
N SER A 21 -68.57 -20.34 -28.17
CA SER A 21 -69.73 -21.14 -27.77
C SER A 21 -69.57 -21.61 -26.33
N PHE A 22 -70.53 -21.26 -25.48
CA PHE A 22 -70.61 -21.74 -24.10
C PHE A 22 -71.71 -22.80 -23.98
N ALA A 23 -71.30 -24.06 -23.84
CA ALA A 23 -72.16 -25.18 -23.51
C ALA A 23 -71.28 -26.36 -23.07
N ASP A 24 -71.64 -27.02 -21.96
CA ASP A 24 -71.00 -28.28 -21.56
C ASP A 24 -71.43 -29.38 -22.54
N GLU A 25 -70.58 -29.64 -23.53
CA GLU A 25 -70.77 -30.67 -24.54
C GLU A 25 -69.86 -31.87 -24.22
N VAL A 26 -70.43 -33.08 -24.16
CA VAL A 26 -69.64 -34.31 -23.96
C VAL A 26 -69.49 -35.02 -25.29
N ILE A 27 -68.25 -35.12 -25.80
CA ILE A 27 -67.95 -35.72 -27.10
C ILE A 27 -66.96 -36.89 -27.00
N PRO A 28 -67.04 -37.92 -27.85
CA PRO A 28 -65.93 -38.86 -28.02
C PRO A 28 -64.75 -38.14 -28.69
N PHE A 29 -63.54 -38.30 -28.15
CA PHE A 29 -62.31 -37.68 -28.63
C PHE A 29 -61.23 -38.72 -28.94
N ASN A 30 -61.14 -39.14 -30.19
CA ASN A 30 -60.38 -40.33 -30.60
C ASN A 30 -58.88 -40.09 -30.89
N LYS A 31 -58.30 -39.00 -30.38
CA LYS A 31 -56.88 -38.64 -30.57
C LYS A 31 -56.22 -38.42 -29.22
N SER A 32 -54.92 -38.70 -29.11
CA SER A 32 -54.12 -38.25 -27.97
C SER A 32 -53.89 -36.73 -28.04
N PHE A 33 -53.82 -36.06 -26.90
CA PHE A 33 -53.64 -34.60 -26.84
C PHE A 33 -52.86 -34.16 -25.59
N PHE A 34 -52.21 -33.01 -25.70
CA PHE A 34 -51.72 -32.26 -24.54
C PHE A 34 -52.80 -31.30 -24.05
N ALA A 35 -52.91 -31.14 -22.73
CA ALA A 35 -53.72 -30.10 -22.11
C ALA A 35 -52.83 -29.04 -21.47
N TYR A 36 -53.28 -27.79 -21.50
CA TYR A 36 -52.54 -26.60 -21.07
C TYR A 36 -53.34 -25.85 -20.01
N ASN A 37 -52.66 -25.21 -19.05
CA ASN A 37 -53.33 -24.42 -18.01
C ASN A 37 -54.00 -23.15 -18.55
N GLU A 38 -53.44 -22.58 -19.61
CA GLU A 38 -53.96 -21.42 -20.34
C GLU A 38 -54.07 -21.73 -21.84
N PRO A 39 -54.88 -20.98 -22.62
CA PRO A 39 -55.04 -21.18 -24.07
C PRO A 39 -53.81 -20.64 -24.83
N SER A 40 -52.65 -21.27 -24.60
CA SER A 40 -51.37 -20.94 -25.20
C SER A 40 -50.46 -22.18 -25.23
N PHE A 41 -49.75 -22.40 -26.34
CA PHE A 41 -48.76 -23.48 -26.47
C PHE A 41 -47.52 -23.30 -25.58
N THR A 42 -47.29 -22.10 -25.04
CA THR A 42 -46.21 -21.83 -24.05
C THR A 42 -46.73 -21.85 -22.61
N SER A 43 -47.98 -22.24 -22.38
CA SER A 43 -48.51 -22.46 -21.04
C SER A 43 -47.95 -23.77 -20.46
N ALA A 44 -47.85 -23.83 -19.14
CA ALA A 44 -47.61 -25.09 -18.45
C ALA A 44 -48.63 -26.16 -18.85
N LYS A 45 -48.13 -27.37 -19.10
CA LYS A 45 -48.93 -28.54 -19.46
C LYS A 45 -49.56 -29.15 -18.21
N GLY A 46 -50.82 -29.57 -18.32
CA GLY A 46 -51.47 -30.42 -17.31
C GLY A 46 -50.91 -31.84 -17.31
N ASN A 47 -51.42 -32.69 -16.41
CA ASN A 47 -51.11 -34.11 -16.31
C ASN A 47 -49.60 -34.40 -16.17
N GLY A 48 -48.90 -33.56 -15.42
CA GLY A 48 -47.44 -33.66 -15.26
C GLY A 48 -46.66 -33.58 -16.58
N GLY A 49 -47.24 -32.98 -17.63
CA GLY A 49 -46.63 -32.89 -18.96
C GLY A 49 -46.87 -34.10 -19.88
N ALA A 50 -47.59 -35.12 -19.43
CA ALA A 50 -47.92 -36.30 -20.23
C ALA A 50 -49.18 -36.08 -21.11
N GLN A 51 -49.20 -36.70 -22.29
CA GLN A 51 -50.39 -36.68 -23.14
C GLN A 51 -51.53 -37.46 -22.49
N TYR A 52 -52.75 -36.95 -22.66
CA TYR A 52 -53.94 -37.77 -22.49
C TYR A 52 -54.08 -38.67 -23.72
N GLY A 53 -54.40 -39.94 -23.51
CA GLY A 53 -54.83 -40.83 -24.59
C GLY A 53 -56.25 -40.47 -25.09
N PRO A 54 -56.74 -41.17 -26.13
CA PRO A 54 -58.11 -41.03 -26.61
C PRO A 54 -59.15 -41.15 -25.49
N GLN A 55 -60.15 -40.27 -25.49
CA GLN A 55 -61.19 -40.20 -24.47
C GLN A 55 -62.54 -40.61 -25.07
N LYS A 56 -63.23 -41.56 -24.44
CA LYS A 56 -64.58 -41.97 -24.87
C LYS A 56 -65.63 -40.88 -24.61
N ALA A 57 -65.38 -40.02 -23.63
CA ALA A 57 -66.24 -38.90 -23.24
C ALA A 57 -65.36 -37.75 -22.72
N LEU A 58 -65.26 -36.67 -23.49
CA LEU A 58 -64.51 -35.46 -23.16
C LEU A 58 -65.49 -34.31 -22.95
N THR A 59 -65.48 -33.71 -21.75
CA THR A 59 -66.34 -32.56 -21.43
C THR A 59 -65.70 -31.29 -21.97
N VAL A 60 -66.33 -30.66 -22.95
CA VAL A 60 -65.91 -29.39 -23.56
C VAL A 60 -66.81 -28.28 -23.03
N LYS A 61 -66.22 -27.22 -22.48
CA LYS A 61 -66.92 -26.10 -21.84
C LYS A 61 -66.95 -24.84 -22.69
N GLU A 62 -65.90 -24.65 -23.50
CA GLU A 62 -65.73 -23.48 -24.36
C GLU A 62 -64.98 -23.89 -25.63
N LYS A 63 -65.39 -23.38 -26.79
CA LYS A 63 -64.62 -23.49 -28.04
C LYS A 63 -64.34 -22.10 -28.58
N ARG A 64 -63.08 -21.81 -28.91
CA ARG A 64 -62.63 -20.56 -29.53
C ARG A 64 -62.35 -20.75 -31.02
N SER A 65 -62.58 -19.69 -31.79
CA SER A 65 -62.33 -19.64 -33.24
C SER A 65 -60.86 -19.85 -33.65
N ASN A 66 -59.90 -19.66 -32.73
CA ASN A 66 -58.48 -19.90 -32.96
C ASN A 66 -58.02 -21.34 -32.65
N GLY A 67 -58.96 -22.27 -32.44
CA GLY A 67 -58.70 -23.70 -32.25
C GLY A 67 -58.53 -24.15 -30.79
N TRP A 68 -58.55 -23.21 -29.84
CA TRP A 68 -58.44 -23.52 -28.40
C TRP A 68 -59.78 -23.91 -27.79
N TRP A 69 -59.85 -25.08 -27.17
CA TRP A 69 -61.04 -25.57 -26.48
C TRP A 69 -60.75 -25.72 -24.98
N LYS A 70 -61.65 -25.22 -24.14
CA LYS A 70 -61.60 -25.44 -22.70
C LYS A 70 -62.31 -26.74 -22.37
N ILE A 71 -61.65 -27.64 -21.65
CA ILE A 71 -62.16 -28.95 -21.27
C ILE A 71 -62.13 -29.14 -19.75
N GLY A 72 -63.03 -29.95 -19.23
CA GLY A 72 -62.96 -30.43 -17.85
C GLY A 72 -62.05 -31.64 -17.74
N THR A 73 -61.05 -31.58 -16.85
CA THR A 73 -60.23 -32.74 -16.47
C THR A 73 -60.32 -32.98 -14.95
N TRP A 74 -59.72 -34.07 -14.46
CA TRP A 74 -59.64 -34.33 -13.01
C TRP A 74 -58.72 -33.33 -12.28
N GLU A 75 -57.87 -32.59 -13.01
CA GLU A 75 -57.02 -31.49 -12.50
C GLU A 75 -57.72 -30.12 -12.62
N GLY A 76 -59.05 -30.12 -12.83
CA GLY A 76 -59.85 -28.95 -13.12
C GLY A 76 -59.87 -28.58 -14.61
N ASP A 77 -60.28 -27.36 -14.91
CA ASP A 77 -60.36 -26.91 -16.30
C ASP A 77 -58.96 -26.80 -16.94
N LYS A 78 -58.85 -27.20 -18.20
CA LYS A 78 -57.63 -27.09 -19.03
C LYS A 78 -58.00 -26.70 -20.46
N TRP A 79 -57.00 -26.36 -21.25
CA TRP A 79 -57.13 -25.96 -22.65
C TRP A 79 -56.46 -26.98 -23.56
N ILE A 80 -57.08 -27.29 -24.69
CA ILE A 80 -56.53 -28.16 -25.74
C ILE A 80 -56.59 -27.46 -27.10
N ASN A 81 -55.65 -27.78 -27.99
CA ASN A 81 -55.66 -27.35 -29.37
C ASN A 81 -55.06 -28.46 -30.24
N THR A 82 -55.89 -29.11 -31.06
CA THR A 82 -55.48 -30.32 -31.80
C THR A 82 -55.25 -30.12 -33.29
N ASP A 83 -55.76 -29.02 -33.83
CA ASP A 83 -55.62 -28.69 -35.25
C ASP A 83 -54.54 -27.62 -35.49
N GLY A 84 -53.97 -27.10 -34.39
CA GLY A 84 -52.98 -26.05 -34.37
C GLY A 84 -53.60 -24.65 -34.39
N GLU A 85 -52.81 -23.67 -33.95
CA GLU A 85 -53.19 -22.27 -33.96
C GLU A 85 -52.52 -21.55 -35.13
N LYS A 86 -53.31 -20.81 -35.92
CA LYS A 86 -52.76 -19.88 -36.91
C LYS A 86 -52.18 -18.67 -36.18
N LYS A 87 -50.85 -18.54 -36.20
CA LYS A 87 -50.13 -17.45 -35.52
C LYS A 87 -49.29 -16.67 -36.53
N LYS A 88 -49.44 -15.35 -36.51
CA LYS A 88 -48.58 -14.45 -37.28
C LYS A 88 -47.24 -14.30 -36.57
N ILE A 89 -46.15 -14.64 -37.26
CA ILE A 89 -44.79 -14.36 -36.79
C ILE A 89 -44.40 -13.00 -37.34
N GLU A 90 -44.27 -12.01 -36.45
CA GLU A 90 -44.10 -10.60 -36.83
C GLU A 90 -42.69 -10.26 -37.32
N LYS A 91 -41.68 -11.00 -36.86
CA LYS A 91 -40.26 -10.76 -37.18
C LYS A 91 -39.71 -11.85 -38.10
N PRO A 92 -38.70 -11.54 -38.93
CA PRO A 92 -37.96 -12.57 -39.65
C PRO A 92 -37.43 -13.61 -38.67
N TYR A 93 -37.51 -14.89 -39.02
CA TYR A 93 -37.21 -15.99 -38.12
C TYR A 93 -36.42 -17.09 -38.81
N ILE A 94 -35.95 -18.05 -38.02
CA ILE A 94 -35.28 -19.27 -38.49
C ILE A 94 -35.87 -20.46 -37.75
N THR A 95 -35.87 -21.62 -38.40
CA THR A 95 -36.38 -22.87 -37.84
C THR A 95 -35.25 -23.79 -37.38
N PHE A 96 -35.56 -24.66 -36.43
CA PHE A 96 -34.62 -25.63 -35.83
C PHE A 96 -35.23 -27.02 -35.82
N ALA A 97 -34.41 -28.07 -35.91
CA ALA A 97 -34.90 -29.45 -35.80
C ALA A 97 -35.36 -29.81 -34.38
N GLU A 98 -34.76 -29.20 -33.36
CA GLU A 98 -35.04 -29.38 -31.93
C GLU A 98 -35.15 -27.99 -31.25
N PRO A 99 -35.81 -27.88 -30.08
CA PRO A 99 -36.00 -26.62 -29.35
C PRO A 99 -34.71 -26.18 -28.63
N LYS A 100 -33.62 -26.02 -29.38
CA LYS A 100 -32.32 -25.53 -28.89
C LYS A 100 -31.57 -24.82 -30.02
N PHE A 101 -30.89 -23.72 -29.70
CA PHE A 101 -30.21 -22.89 -30.71
C PHE A 101 -29.01 -23.57 -31.39
N THR A 102 -28.49 -24.65 -30.80
CA THR A 102 -27.41 -25.47 -31.37
C THR A 102 -27.92 -26.58 -32.31
N SER A 103 -29.24 -26.73 -32.45
CA SER A 103 -29.85 -27.70 -33.35
C SER A 103 -29.63 -27.32 -34.83
N PRO A 104 -29.59 -28.30 -35.76
CA PRO A 104 -29.61 -28.02 -37.19
C PRO A 104 -30.73 -27.05 -37.58
N LYS A 105 -30.37 -26.01 -38.34
CA LYS A 105 -31.30 -25.00 -38.83
C LYS A 105 -32.02 -25.50 -40.08
N GLY A 106 -33.33 -25.28 -40.15
CA GLY A 106 -34.12 -25.52 -41.36
C GLY A 106 -33.85 -24.47 -42.44
N ASN A 107 -34.45 -24.64 -43.63
CA ASN A 107 -34.29 -23.74 -44.78
C ASN A 107 -32.82 -23.47 -45.15
N ASN A 108 -31.95 -24.48 -45.00
CA ASN A 108 -30.49 -24.37 -45.19
C ASN A 108 -29.84 -23.20 -44.40
N GLY A 109 -30.41 -22.85 -43.25
CA GLY A 109 -29.97 -21.75 -42.41
C GLY A 109 -30.35 -20.35 -42.92
N ASN A 110 -31.16 -20.22 -43.97
CA ASN A 110 -31.59 -18.93 -44.49
C ASN A 110 -32.77 -18.35 -43.68
N VAL A 111 -32.72 -17.04 -43.45
CA VAL A 111 -33.81 -16.29 -42.79
C VAL A 111 -35.12 -16.45 -43.56
N ILE A 112 -36.21 -16.66 -42.81
CA ILE A 112 -37.57 -16.76 -43.32
C ILE A 112 -38.29 -15.45 -42.99
N ALA A 113 -38.99 -14.88 -43.99
CA ALA A 113 -39.74 -13.65 -43.82
C ALA A 113 -40.95 -13.82 -42.86
N PRO A 114 -41.41 -12.74 -42.20
CA PRO A 114 -42.64 -12.74 -41.41
C PRO A 114 -43.81 -13.35 -42.19
N GLN A 115 -44.48 -14.34 -41.60
CA GLN A 115 -45.63 -14.99 -42.20
C GLN A 115 -46.53 -15.62 -41.14
N VAL A 116 -47.74 -16.04 -41.55
CA VAL A 116 -48.65 -16.81 -40.71
C VAL A 116 -48.27 -18.28 -40.78
N VAL A 117 -48.05 -18.90 -39.62
CA VAL A 117 -47.69 -20.31 -39.49
C VAL A 117 -48.76 -21.06 -38.69
N THR A 118 -48.83 -22.39 -38.83
CA THR A 118 -49.61 -23.24 -37.93
C THR A 118 -48.71 -23.69 -36.78
N VAL A 119 -49.00 -23.25 -35.56
CA VAL A 119 -48.34 -23.71 -34.33
C VAL A 119 -49.06 -24.94 -33.80
N ILE A 120 -48.33 -26.00 -33.46
CA ILE A 120 -48.89 -27.31 -33.08
C ILE A 120 -48.43 -27.81 -31.70
N ASP A 121 -47.37 -27.23 -31.15
CA ASP A 121 -46.92 -27.48 -29.77
C ASP A 121 -46.00 -26.32 -29.32
N GLY A 122 -45.60 -26.32 -28.04
CA GLY A 122 -44.65 -25.37 -27.49
C GLY A 122 -44.08 -25.79 -26.14
N GLN A 123 -43.18 -24.94 -25.65
CA GLN A 123 -42.53 -25.05 -24.35
C GLN A 123 -42.67 -23.72 -23.59
N GLU A 124 -42.62 -23.80 -22.26
CA GLU A 124 -42.78 -22.64 -21.36
C GLU A 124 -41.69 -21.57 -21.56
N ASP A 125 -40.51 -21.97 -22.03
CA ASP A 125 -39.38 -21.08 -22.28
C ASP A 125 -39.48 -20.30 -23.62
N GLY A 126 -40.55 -20.50 -24.39
CA GLY A 126 -40.88 -19.72 -25.58
C GLY A 126 -40.59 -20.40 -26.92
N TRP A 127 -40.17 -21.67 -26.92
CA TRP A 127 -40.11 -22.47 -28.14
C TRP A 127 -41.51 -22.86 -28.62
N LEU A 128 -41.74 -22.73 -29.92
CA LEU A 128 -42.96 -23.17 -30.58
C LEU A 128 -42.63 -24.16 -31.69
N LYS A 129 -43.38 -25.25 -31.76
CA LYS A 129 -43.32 -26.20 -32.87
C LYS A 129 -44.34 -25.78 -33.93
N ILE A 130 -43.88 -25.64 -35.17
CA ILE A 130 -44.68 -25.20 -36.31
C ILE A 130 -44.64 -26.22 -37.44
N GLN A 131 -45.72 -26.26 -38.23
CA GLN A 131 -45.75 -27.02 -39.47
C GLN A 131 -44.99 -26.28 -40.56
N THR A 132 -44.12 -26.99 -41.27
CA THR A 132 -43.38 -26.47 -42.42
C THR A 132 -43.34 -27.50 -43.55
N ASN A 133 -42.95 -27.09 -44.76
CA ASN A 133 -42.77 -28.00 -45.89
C ASN A 133 -41.60 -28.99 -45.70
N GLU A 134 -40.72 -28.74 -44.72
CA GLU A 134 -39.61 -29.62 -44.33
C GLU A 134 -39.99 -30.56 -43.16
N GLY A 135 -41.31 -30.71 -42.91
CA GLY A 135 -41.86 -31.33 -41.71
C GLY A 135 -41.93 -30.36 -40.53
N ASP A 136 -42.34 -30.86 -39.36
CA ASP A 136 -42.41 -30.00 -38.17
C ASP A 136 -41.03 -29.46 -37.77
N LYS A 137 -41.00 -28.20 -37.34
CA LYS A 137 -39.78 -27.53 -36.89
C LYS A 137 -40.05 -26.63 -35.69
N TRP A 138 -39.01 -26.27 -34.97
CA TRP A 138 -39.07 -25.39 -33.80
C TRP A 138 -38.66 -23.96 -34.16
N ILE A 139 -39.32 -22.97 -33.59
CA ILE A 139 -38.96 -21.54 -33.65
C ILE A 139 -38.94 -20.97 -32.24
N PHE A 140 -38.17 -19.91 -32.01
CA PHE A 140 -38.18 -19.17 -30.75
C PHE A 140 -38.92 -17.85 -30.92
N LEU A 141 -40.13 -17.77 -30.36
CA LEU A 141 -41.11 -16.71 -30.68
C LEU A 141 -40.58 -15.28 -30.42
N ASN A 142 -39.80 -15.12 -29.36
CA ASN A 142 -39.31 -13.81 -28.90
C ASN A 142 -37.94 -13.43 -29.51
N SER A 143 -37.62 -13.98 -30.68
CA SER A 143 -36.37 -13.67 -31.38
C SER A 143 -36.57 -13.20 -32.82
N GLU A 144 -35.52 -12.60 -33.37
CA GLU A 144 -35.41 -12.19 -34.76
C GLU A 144 -34.20 -12.88 -35.39
N ALA A 145 -34.34 -13.42 -36.59
CA ALA A 145 -33.22 -13.93 -37.37
C ALA A 145 -32.72 -12.84 -38.33
N VAL A 146 -31.44 -12.48 -38.21
CA VAL A 146 -30.80 -11.43 -38.99
C VAL A 146 -29.63 -12.00 -39.78
N LYS A 147 -29.52 -11.67 -41.07
CA LYS A 147 -28.34 -12.00 -41.87
C LYS A 147 -27.20 -11.02 -41.58
N VAL A 148 -25.99 -11.54 -41.34
CA VAL A 148 -24.78 -10.75 -41.08
C VAL A 148 -23.69 -11.16 -42.06
N ASP A 149 -23.33 -10.26 -42.98
CA ASP A 149 -22.41 -10.54 -44.09
C ASP A 149 -20.93 -10.20 -43.80
N LYS A 150 -20.60 -9.84 -42.55
CA LYS A 150 -19.24 -9.47 -42.12
C LYS A 150 -18.80 -10.28 -40.90
N ASN A 151 -17.49 -10.33 -40.68
CA ASN A 151 -16.94 -10.82 -39.41
C ASN A 151 -17.30 -9.86 -38.28
N PHE A 152 -17.50 -10.38 -37.07
CA PHE A 152 -17.81 -9.57 -35.89
C PHE A 152 -17.29 -10.19 -34.60
N TYR A 153 -17.06 -9.35 -33.60
CA TYR A 153 -16.82 -9.80 -32.23
C TYR A 153 -18.13 -9.94 -31.46
N ALA A 154 -18.18 -10.94 -30.57
CA ALA A 154 -19.21 -11.03 -29.55
C ALA A 154 -18.57 -10.89 -28.16
N TYR A 155 -19.34 -10.40 -27.21
CA TYR A 155 -18.90 -9.98 -25.89
C TYR A 155 -19.76 -10.63 -24.82
N ASN A 156 -19.17 -10.91 -23.66
CA ASN A 156 -19.91 -11.48 -22.52
C ASN A 156 -20.91 -10.48 -21.93
N GLU A 157 -20.59 -9.19 -21.97
CA GLU A 157 -21.42 -8.06 -21.55
C GLU A 157 -21.58 -7.03 -22.69
N PRO A 158 -22.62 -6.17 -22.67
CA PRO A 158 -22.82 -5.13 -23.68
C PRO A 158 -21.84 -3.96 -23.49
N SER A 159 -20.54 -4.24 -23.63
CA SER A 159 -19.45 -3.30 -23.47
C SER A 159 -18.25 -3.71 -24.33
N PHE A 160 -17.62 -2.74 -25.00
CA PHE A 160 -16.41 -2.96 -25.79
C PHE A 160 -15.18 -3.36 -24.95
N THR A 161 -15.21 -3.12 -23.63
CA THR A 161 -14.14 -3.53 -22.71
C THR A 161 -14.44 -4.85 -22.00
N SER A 162 -15.58 -5.48 -22.30
CA SER A 162 -15.89 -6.83 -21.85
C SER A 162 -14.92 -7.83 -22.47
N GLU A 163 -14.73 -8.97 -21.79
CA GLU A 163 -14.13 -10.14 -22.40
C GLU A 163 -14.91 -10.55 -23.66
N LYS A 164 -14.16 -10.87 -24.71
CA LYS A 164 -14.68 -11.34 -25.99
C LYS A 164 -14.96 -12.84 -25.91
N ALA A 165 -16.06 -13.27 -26.51
CA ALA A 165 -16.40 -14.68 -26.69
C ALA A 165 -15.42 -15.37 -27.65
N SER A 166 -15.54 -16.69 -27.83
CA SER A 166 -14.72 -17.47 -28.78
C SER A 166 -13.21 -17.32 -28.55
N GLY A 167 -12.79 -17.19 -27.28
CA GLY A 167 -11.39 -16.99 -26.91
C GLY A 167 -10.77 -15.72 -27.49
N GLY A 168 -11.58 -14.70 -27.81
CA GLY A 168 -11.11 -13.46 -28.42
C GLY A 168 -11.13 -13.44 -29.95
N ASN A 169 -11.57 -14.51 -30.60
CA ASN A 169 -11.67 -14.59 -32.07
C ASN A 169 -12.95 -13.96 -32.60
N GLN A 170 -12.93 -13.56 -33.88
CA GLN A 170 -14.14 -13.10 -34.57
C GLN A 170 -15.02 -14.28 -34.97
N TYR A 171 -16.32 -14.08 -34.92
CA TYR A 171 -17.29 -14.91 -35.63
C TYR A 171 -17.28 -14.51 -37.10
N GLY A 172 -17.23 -15.50 -38.00
CA GLY A 172 -17.43 -15.28 -39.42
C GLY A 172 -18.87 -14.87 -39.77
N PRO A 173 -19.14 -14.51 -41.04
CA PRO A 173 -20.47 -14.11 -41.50
C PRO A 173 -21.53 -15.18 -41.18
N GLN A 174 -22.72 -14.75 -40.79
CA GLN A 174 -23.81 -15.61 -40.37
C GLN A 174 -25.02 -15.43 -41.29
N LYS A 175 -25.47 -16.52 -41.93
CA LYS A 175 -26.71 -16.51 -42.74
C LYS A 175 -27.95 -16.16 -41.92
N SER A 176 -27.96 -16.53 -40.63
CA SER A 176 -29.06 -16.31 -39.69
C SER A 176 -28.54 -16.22 -38.26
N LEU A 177 -28.23 -15.02 -37.80
CA LEU A 177 -27.91 -14.72 -36.41
C LEU A 177 -29.22 -14.55 -35.63
N VAL A 178 -29.40 -15.30 -34.55
CA VAL A 178 -30.60 -15.20 -33.71
C VAL A 178 -30.41 -14.09 -32.70
N VAL A 179 -31.24 -13.05 -32.79
CA VAL A 179 -31.25 -11.87 -31.93
C VAL A 179 -32.43 -11.96 -30.96
N LYS A 180 -32.14 -12.00 -29.66
CA LYS A 180 -33.14 -12.03 -28.59
C LYS A 180 -33.53 -10.63 -28.10
N GLU A 181 -32.60 -9.68 -28.19
CA GLU A 181 -32.80 -8.29 -27.72
C GLU A 181 -32.02 -7.34 -28.63
N LYS A 182 -32.59 -6.17 -28.95
CA LYS A 182 -31.91 -5.05 -29.61
C LYS A 182 -32.04 -3.80 -28.75
N ARG A 183 -30.91 -3.20 -28.37
CA ARG A 183 -30.86 -1.92 -27.65
C ARG A 183 -30.71 -0.76 -28.62
N THR A 184 -31.19 0.41 -28.22
CA THR A 184 -31.13 1.66 -29.01
C THR A 184 -29.71 2.16 -29.25
N ASN A 185 -28.74 1.77 -28.42
CA ASN A 185 -27.32 2.09 -28.58
C ASN A 185 -26.55 1.08 -29.47
N GLY A 186 -27.25 0.20 -30.18
CA GLY A 186 -26.66 -0.71 -31.16
C GLY A 186 -26.25 -2.09 -30.61
N TRP A 187 -26.32 -2.31 -29.30
CA TRP A 187 -26.01 -3.60 -28.70
C TRP A 187 -27.16 -4.61 -28.86
N TRP A 188 -26.86 -5.77 -29.41
CA TRP A 188 -27.82 -6.86 -29.61
C TRP A 188 -27.43 -8.07 -28.79
N LYS A 189 -28.39 -8.65 -28.06
CA LYS A 189 -28.21 -9.93 -27.38
C LYS A 189 -28.52 -11.05 -28.36
N VAL A 190 -27.56 -11.92 -28.61
CA VAL A 190 -27.64 -12.98 -29.63
C VAL A 190 -27.38 -14.34 -29.04
N ALA A 191 -28.04 -15.37 -29.59
CA ALA A 191 -27.79 -16.76 -29.21
C ALA A 191 -26.59 -17.30 -30.00
N THR A 192 -25.59 -17.81 -29.28
CA THR A 192 -24.40 -18.45 -29.85
C THR A 192 -24.24 -19.86 -29.29
N TYR A 193 -23.28 -20.64 -29.81
CA TYR A 193 -22.97 -21.96 -29.25
C TYR A 193 -22.38 -21.86 -27.82
N GLU A 194 -21.86 -20.70 -27.41
CA GLU A 194 -21.37 -20.41 -26.05
C GLU A 194 -22.47 -19.81 -25.15
N GLY A 195 -23.73 -19.92 -25.57
CA GLY A 195 -24.88 -19.27 -24.94
C GLY A 195 -25.09 -17.84 -25.41
N ASP A 196 -25.83 -17.05 -24.63
CA ASP A 196 -26.13 -15.67 -24.97
C ASP A 196 -24.86 -14.80 -24.92
N LYS A 197 -24.71 -13.93 -25.92
CA LYS A 197 -23.62 -12.95 -26.04
C LYS A 197 -24.15 -11.62 -26.57
N TRP A 198 -23.34 -10.58 -26.47
CA TRP A 198 -23.65 -9.25 -26.96
C TRP A 198 -22.82 -8.91 -28.19
N VAL A 199 -23.43 -8.32 -29.21
CA VAL A 199 -22.74 -7.85 -30.41
C VAL A 199 -23.10 -6.40 -30.67
N ASN A 200 -22.17 -5.64 -31.23
CA ASN A 200 -22.43 -4.31 -31.77
C ASN A 200 -21.76 -4.23 -33.14
N LEU A 201 -22.57 -4.36 -34.20
CA LEU A 201 -22.05 -4.55 -35.55
C LEU A 201 -21.54 -3.24 -36.19
N ASP A 202 -22.12 -2.11 -35.79
CA ASP A 202 -21.90 -0.82 -36.44
C ASP A 202 -21.27 0.22 -35.50
N GLY A 203 -20.89 -0.19 -34.30
CA GLY A 203 -20.36 0.68 -33.26
C GLY A 203 -21.43 1.49 -32.52
N GLU A 204 -21.02 2.07 -31.41
CA GLU A 204 -21.83 2.90 -30.51
C GLU A 204 -21.33 4.34 -30.53
N LEU A 205 -22.23 5.30 -30.73
CA LEU A 205 -21.90 6.71 -30.49
C LEU A 205 -21.82 6.94 -28.99
N LYS A 206 -20.64 7.34 -28.51
CA LYS A 206 -20.39 7.57 -27.09
C LYS A 206 -19.87 8.98 -26.87
N ALA A 207 -20.50 9.69 -25.93
CA ALA A 207 -20.05 11.00 -25.49
C ALA A 207 -18.89 10.84 -24.51
N PHE A 208 -17.83 11.61 -24.71
CA PHE A 208 -16.70 11.74 -23.81
C PHE A 208 -16.61 13.20 -23.34
N ASP A 209 -16.73 13.39 -22.03
CA ASP A 209 -16.80 14.68 -21.34
C ASP A 209 -15.41 15.29 -21.07
N LYS A 210 -14.35 14.50 -21.22
CA LYS A 210 -12.96 14.92 -21.05
C LYS A 210 -12.20 14.85 -22.38
N PRO A 211 -11.19 15.71 -22.58
CA PRO A 211 -10.29 15.58 -23.71
C PRO A 211 -9.59 14.21 -23.73
N PHE A 212 -9.26 13.72 -24.91
CA PHE A 212 -8.54 12.45 -25.07
C PHE A 212 -7.62 12.42 -26.29
N LEU A 213 -6.52 11.70 -26.17
CA LEU A 213 -5.61 11.36 -27.26
C LEU A 213 -6.08 10.10 -27.97
N VAL A 214 -5.72 10.01 -29.24
CA VAL A 214 -5.85 8.79 -30.05
C VAL A 214 -4.46 8.31 -30.49
N PHE A 215 -4.33 7.02 -30.73
CA PHE A 215 -3.09 6.30 -30.96
C PHE A 215 -3.28 5.31 -32.12
N TYR A 216 -2.21 5.01 -32.85
CA TYR A 216 -2.27 4.03 -33.94
C TYR A 216 -2.41 2.60 -33.41
N GLU A 217 -1.81 2.31 -32.25
CA GLU A 217 -1.89 1.03 -31.53
C GLU A 217 -2.40 1.24 -30.10
N PRO A 218 -2.98 0.22 -29.42
CA PRO A 218 -3.47 0.33 -28.05
C PRO A 218 -2.33 0.33 -27.01
N ALA A 219 -1.40 1.29 -27.15
CA ALA A 219 -0.24 1.47 -26.31
C ALA A 219 0.14 2.95 -26.21
N PHE A 220 0.46 3.43 -25.01
CA PHE A 220 0.83 4.84 -24.79
C PHE A 220 2.17 5.25 -25.42
N SER A 221 3.00 4.28 -25.79
CA SER A 221 4.24 4.48 -26.56
C SER A 221 4.02 4.51 -28.08
N SER A 222 2.79 4.26 -28.54
CA SER A 222 2.46 4.31 -29.96
C SER A 222 2.47 5.74 -30.49
N GLN A 223 2.60 5.89 -31.80
CA GLN A 223 2.38 7.15 -32.48
C GLN A 223 0.98 7.68 -32.12
N LYS A 224 0.90 8.97 -31.80
CA LYS A 224 -0.38 9.63 -31.56
C LYS A 224 -0.97 10.07 -32.90
N GLY A 225 -2.28 9.92 -33.05
CA GLY A 225 -3.01 10.51 -34.18
C GLY A 225 -3.34 11.97 -33.92
N ASN A 226 -4.08 12.57 -34.85
CA ASN A 226 -4.57 13.95 -34.80
C ASN A 226 -3.46 14.98 -34.55
N MET A 227 -2.30 14.77 -35.19
CA MET A 227 -1.09 15.61 -35.01
C MET A 227 -0.67 15.76 -33.54
N GLU A 228 -0.89 14.73 -32.73
CA GLU A 228 -0.65 14.72 -31.28
C GLU A 228 -1.51 15.67 -30.45
N VAL A 229 -2.53 16.27 -31.06
CA VAL A 229 -3.48 17.17 -30.38
C VAL A 229 -4.62 16.33 -29.80
N PRO A 230 -4.95 16.44 -28.50
CA PRO A 230 -6.10 15.75 -27.93
C PRO A 230 -7.40 16.27 -28.54
N TYR A 231 -8.33 15.35 -28.78
CA TYR A 231 -9.71 15.72 -29.11
C TYR A 231 -10.32 16.44 -27.91
N SER A 232 -11.04 17.54 -28.17
CA SER A 232 -11.90 18.17 -27.17
C SER A 232 -13.07 17.24 -26.80
N PRO A 233 -13.75 17.46 -25.66
CA PRO A 233 -14.95 16.70 -25.31
C PRO A 233 -15.92 16.62 -26.49
N THR A 234 -16.29 15.40 -26.88
CA THR A 234 -17.02 15.15 -28.12
C THR A 234 -17.74 13.80 -28.06
N THR A 235 -18.67 13.59 -29.00
CA THR A 235 -19.30 12.30 -29.26
C THR A 235 -18.61 11.65 -30.45
N ILE A 236 -18.06 10.45 -30.25
CA ILE A 236 -17.36 9.70 -31.28
C ILE A 236 -17.86 8.26 -31.31
N ARG A 237 -17.81 7.63 -32.49
CA ARG A 237 -18.24 6.25 -32.66
C ARG A 237 -17.14 5.30 -32.18
N VAL A 238 -17.47 4.48 -31.18
CA VAL A 238 -16.65 3.37 -30.69
C VAL A 238 -17.05 2.12 -31.44
N ILE A 239 -16.09 1.42 -32.03
CA ILE A 239 -16.34 0.23 -32.87
C ILE A 239 -15.73 -1.05 -32.28
N GLU A 240 -14.77 -0.92 -31.35
CA GLU A 240 -14.11 -2.05 -30.71
C GLU A 240 -13.50 -1.63 -29.37
N GLY A 241 -13.04 -2.60 -28.56
CA GLY A 241 -12.21 -2.37 -27.40
C GLY A 241 -11.49 -3.63 -26.91
N ASN A 242 -10.78 -3.49 -25.80
CA ASN A 242 -10.13 -4.59 -25.10
C ASN A 242 -10.33 -4.50 -23.57
N THR A 243 -10.00 -5.59 -22.88
CA THR A 243 -10.13 -5.73 -21.42
C THR A 243 -9.17 -4.85 -20.63
N LYS A 244 -8.17 -4.23 -21.28
CA LYS A 244 -7.26 -3.25 -20.67
C LYS A 244 -7.85 -1.84 -20.67
N GLY A 245 -9.07 -1.65 -21.18
CA GLY A 245 -9.78 -0.36 -21.19
C GLY A 245 -9.56 0.49 -22.45
N TRP A 246 -8.81 -0.01 -23.43
CA TRP A 246 -8.66 0.68 -24.70
C TRP A 246 -9.91 0.53 -25.56
N LEU A 247 -10.27 1.60 -26.26
CA LEU A 247 -11.37 1.67 -27.20
C LEU A 247 -10.85 2.02 -28.59
N LYS A 248 -11.37 1.37 -29.62
CA LYS A 248 -11.11 1.74 -31.02
C LYS A 248 -12.25 2.63 -31.50
N VAL A 249 -11.91 3.81 -32.01
CA VAL A 249 -12.83 4.87 -32.41
C VAL A 249 -12.62 5.26 -33.87
N GLN A 250 -13.70 5.64 -34.53
CA GLN A 250 -13.64 6.15 -35.91
C GLN A 250 -13.29 7.62 -35.91
N THR A 251 -12.12 7.95 -36.46
CA THR A 251 -11.64 9.34 -36.62
C THR A 251 -11.58 9.72 -38.10
N TRP A 252 -11.31 10.99 -38.40
CA TRP A 252 -11.10 11.46 -39.77
C TRP A 252 -9.84 10.85 -40.42
N GLU A 253 -8.87 10.36 -39.62
CA GLU A 253 -7.68 9.63 -40.07
C GLU A 253 -7.92 8.12 -40.18
N GLY A 254 -9.18 7.68 -40.11
CA GLY A 254 -9.59 6.28 -39.97
C GLY A 254 -9.59 5.80 -38.52
N ASP A 255 -9.69 4.50 -38.31
CA ASP A 255 -9.79 3.92 -36.98
C ASP A 255 -8.51 4.17 -36.16
N LYS A 256 -8.68 4.57 -34.89
CA LYS A 256 -7.60 4.77 -33.93
C LYS A 256 -7.97 4.22 -32.57
N TRP A 257 -6.97 3.92 -31.75
CA TRP A 257 -7.15 3.50 -30.36
C TRP A 257 -7.13 4.70 -29.42
N MET A 258 -7.93 4.68 -28.37
CA MET A 258 -7.92 5.69 -27.32
C MET A 258 -8.07 5.02 -25.95
N TYR A 259 -7.61 5.73 -24.92
CA TYR A 259 -7.93 5.40 -23.54
C TYR A 259 -8.78 6.54 -22.95
N PRO A 260 -9.98 6.26 -22.41
CA PRO A 260 -10.87 7.31 -21.92
C PRO A 260 -10.20 8.28 -20.94
N GLY A 261 -10.26 9.58 -21.27
CA GLY A 261 -9.77 10.68 -20.43
C GLY A 261 -8.25 10.90 -20.44
N VAL A 262 -7.46 10.11 -21.18
CA VAL A 262 -6.01 10.37 -21.32
C VAL A 262 -5.80 11.50 -22.32
N ALA A 263 -5.61 12.72 -21.82
CA ALA A 263 -5.41 13.92 -22.64
C ALA A 263 -3.94 14.21 -22.94
N GLU A 264 -3.01 13.62 -22.19
CA GLU A 264 -1.57 13.80 -22.37
C GLU A 264 -0.77 12.57 -21.93
N THR A 265 0.43 12.44 -22.49
CA THR A 265 1.47 11.52 -22.02
C THR A 265 2.72 12.31 -21.66
N VAL A 266 3.24 12.14 -20.45
CA VAL A 266 4.31 12.97 -19.90
C VAL A 266 5.56 12.13 -19.63
N ALA A 267 6.74 12.68 -19.90
CA ALA A 267 7.99 12.11 -19.46
C ALA A 267 8.25 12.48 -17.99
N VAL A 268 8.50 11.47 -17.15
CA VAL A 268 8.84 11.60 -15.74
C VAL A 268 10.19 10.96 -15.50
N ASN A 269 11.14 11.73 -14.97
CA ASN A 269 12.52 11.28 -14.78
C ASN A 269 12.79 10.74 -13.36
N ASN A 270 11.79 10.80 -12.47
CA ASN A 270 11.91 10.36 -11.09
C ASN A 270 11.20 9.02 -10.89
N ASN A 271 11.68 8.25 -9.92
CA ASN A 271 10.92 7.12 -9.38
C ASN A 271 9.71 7.65 -8.58
N PHE A 272 8.60 6.92 -8.61
CA PHE A 272 7.39 7.25 -7.86
C PHE A 272 6.60 5.99 -7.50
N SER A 273 5.60 6.14 -6.63
CA SER A 273 4.66 5.07 -6.30
C SER A 273 3.23 5.44 -6.68
N SER A 274 2.41 4.42 -6.95
CA SER A 274 0.96 4.58 -7.09
C SER A 274 0.26 4.51 -5.73
N TYR A 275 -0.92 5.13 -5.66
CA TYR A 275 -1.77 5.22 -4.48
C TYR A 275 -3.24 5.06 -4.88
N SER A 276 -4.05 4.49 -3.98
CA SER A 276 -5.49 4.34 -4.21
C SER A 276 -6.23 5.68 -4.23
N GLU A 277 -5.74 6.65 -3.46
CA GLU A 277 -6.29 8.00 -3.34
C GLU A 277 -5.16 9.04 -3.46
N PRO A 278 -5.46 10.33 -3.72
CA PRO A 278 -4.44 11.39 -3.78
C PRO A 278 -3.97 11.77 -2.37
N SER A 279 -3.43 10.80 -1.64
CA SER A 279 -2.89 10.93 -0.29
C SER A 279 -1.79 9.90 -0.06
N PHE A 280 -0.70 10.35 0.56
CA PHE A 280 0.39 9.47 0.96
C PHE A 280 -0.01 8.48 2.07
N THR A 281 -1.08 8.74 2.82
CA THR A 281 -1.59 7.84 3.86
C THR A 281 -2.54 6.76 3.34
N SER A 282 -2.92 6.84 2.06
CA SER A 282 -3.78 5.85 1.42
C SER A 282 -3.03 4.56 1.07
N ALA A 283 -3.74 3.56 0.55
CA ALA A 283 -3.12 2.29 0.19
C ALA A 283 -2.08 2.49 -0.93
N LYS A 284 -0.80 2.23 -0.59
CA LYS A 284 0.33 2.29 -1.51
C LYS A 284 0.29 1.09 -2.44
N GLY A 285 0.37 1.35 -3.74
CA GLY A 285 0.44 0.34 -4.79
C GLY A 285 1.88 0.11 -5.24
N SER A 286 2.03 -0.16 -6.53
CA SER A 286 3.30 -0.45 -7.19
C SER A 286 4.27 0.73 -7.20
N ALA A 287 5.57 0.42 -7.19
CA ALA A 287 6.64 1.37 -7.43
C ALA A 287 7.05 1.38 -8.90
N TYR A 288 7.32 2.56 -9.44
CA TYR A 288 7.68 2.79 -10.83
C TYR A 288 9.01 3.54 -10.91
N GLY A 289 9.87 3.10 -11.83
CA GLY A 289 11.03 3.89 -12.27
C GLY A 289 10.63 5.03 -13.22
N PRO A 290 11.60 5.74 -13.80
CA PRO A 290 11.34 6.80 -14.77
C PRO A 290 10.47 6.31 -15.93
N GLN A 291 9.53 7.14 -16.38
CA GLN A 291 8.56 6.81 -17.42
C GLN A 291 8.68 7.79 -18.59
N LYS A 292 8.85 7.30 -19.82
CA LYS A 292 8.87 8.17 -21.01
C LYS A 292 7.47 8.61 -21.45
N PHE A 293 6.47 7.76 -21.22
CA PHE A 293 5.09 7.95 -21.69
C PHE A 293 4.08 7.68 -20.55
N LEU A 294 4.15 8.46 -19.47
CA LEU A 294 3.19 8.33 -18.39
C LEU A 294 1.85 8.91 -18.84
N ALA A 295 0.83 8.05 -18.98
CA ALA A 295 -0.51 8.46 -19.38
C ALA A 295 -1.23 9.15 -18.22
N VAL A 296 -1.61 10.41 -18.42
CA VAL A 296 -2.24 11.24 -17.39
C VAL A 296 -3.69 11.54 -17.77
N VAL A 297 -4.59 11.27 -16.82
CA VAL A 297 -6.03 11.53 -16.93
C VAL A 297 -6.42 12.83 -16.23
N GLU A 298 -5.69 13.18 -15.17
CA GLU A 298 -5.96 14.38 -14.37
C GLU A 298 -4.68 14.84 -13.68
N LYS A 299 -4.45 16.16 -13.63
CA LYS A 299 -3.42 16.78 -12.79
C LYS A 299 -4.09 17.75 -11.83
N ARG A 300 -3.87 17.53 -10.53
CA ARG A 300 -4.31 18.44 -9.48
C ARG A 300 -3.22 19.47 -9.18
N ALA A 301 -3.64 20.66 -8.77
CA ALA A 301 -2.73 21.76 -8.43
C ALA A 301 -1.86 21.46 -7.19
N ASP A 302 -2.28 20.51 -6.36
CA ASP A 302 -1.52 20.02 -5.21
C ASP A 302 -0.43 19.00 -5.61
N GLY A 303 -0.24 18.70 -6.89
CA GLY A 303 0.81 17.80 -7.40
C GLY A 303 0.38 16.35 -7.57
N TRP A 304 -0.85 15.97 -7.18
CA TRP A 304 -1.38 14.63 -7.42
C TRP A 304 -1.89 14.46 -8.85
N TRP A 305 -1.42 13.40 -9.52
CA TRP A 305 -1.80 13.06 -10.88
C TRP A 305 -2.59 11.74 -10.88
N LYS A 306 -3.71 11.71 -11.57
CA LYS A 306 -4.43 10.47 -11.88
C LYS A 306 -3.85 9.88 -13.16
N ILE A 307 -3.30 8.67 -13.05
CA ILE A 307 -2.55 8.00 -14.12
C ILE A 307 -3.16 6.65 -14.47
N VAL A 308 -2.88 6.17 -15.68
CA VAL A 308 -3.19 4.80 -16.08
C VAL A 308 -1.98 3.91 -15.80
N THR A 309 -2.16 2.87 -15.01
CA THR A 309 -1.14 1.85 -14.76
C THR A 309 -1.45 0.58 -15.53
N ALA A 310 -0.40 -0.16 -15.91
CA ALA A 310 -0.53 -1.35 -16.75
C ALA A 310 -1.24 -2.52 -16.04
N SER A 311 -1.10 -2.62 -14.71
CA SER A 311 -1.58 -3.74 -13.90
C SER A 311 -2.69 -3.37 -12.91
N GLU A 312 -2.75 -2.12 -12.45
CA GLU A 312 -3.65 -1.70 -11.37
C GLU A 312 -4.78 -0.77 -11.84
N GLY A 313 -4.83 -0.47 -13.14
CA GLY A 313 -5.79 0.46 -13.73
C GLY A 313 -5.53 1.91 -13.34
N LEU A 314 -6.59 2.66 -13.03
CA LEU A 314 -6.44 4.07 -12.65
C LEU A 314 -5.93 4.20 -11.21
N LYS A 315 -4.84 4.94 -11.02
CA LYS A 315 -4.24 5.23 -9.71
C LYS A 315 -3.81 6.67 -9.59
N TRP A 316 -3.51 7.10 -8.38
CA TRP A 316 -2.92 8.40 -8.07
C TRP A 316 -1.41 8.28 -7.90
N ALA A 317 -0.66 9.28 -8.34
CA ALA A 317 0.78 9.37 -8.14
C ALA A 317 1.19 10.83 -7.95
N ALA A 318 2.28 11.06 -7.23
CA ALA A 318 2.89 12.38 -7.05
C ALA A 318 4.32 12.38 -7.62
N PRO A 319 4.51 12.19 -8.94
CA PRO A 319 5.83 11.98 -9.54
C PRO A 319 6.80 13.16 -9.37
N ASN A 320 6.26 14.37 -9.24
CA ASN A 320 7.01 15.60 -8.99
C ASN A 320 6.83 16.10 -7.55
N GLY A 321 6.31 15.25 -6.66
CA GLY A 321 5.91 15.59 -5.32
C GLY A 321 4.53 16.23 -5.24
N ALA A 322 3.85 16.03 -4.12
CA ALA A 322 2.59 16.65 -3.79
C ALA A 322 2.77 17.63 -2.62
N ARG A 323 2.13 18.79 -2.73
CA ARG A 323 2.19 19.88 -1.75
C ARG A 323 1.48 19.46 -0.48
N ILE A 324 2.18 19.58 0.64
CA ILE A 324 1.64 19.45 1.99
C ILE A 324 1.91 20.76 2.74
N ASN A 325 0.95 21.20 3.54
CA ASN A 325 1.12 22.36 4.41
C ASN A 325 1.61 21.88 5.77
N VAL A 326 2.70 22.47 6.26
CA VAL A 326 3.25 22.18 7.57
C VAL A 326 3.16 23.45 8.42
N ASP A 327 2.28 23.42 9.41
CA ASP A 327 1.93 24.59 10.22
C ASP A 327 2.75 24.69 11.52
N VAL A 328 3.74 23.83 11.69
CA VAL A 328 4.65 23.78 12.84
C VAL A 328 6.11 23.83 12.39
N ASN A 329 7.03 24.17 13.29
CA ASN A 329 8.45 23.99 13.02
C ASN A 329 8.74 22.49 12.87
N PHE A 330 9.65 22.12 11.96
CA PHE A 330 9.99 20.73 11.72
C PHE A 330 11.47 20.53 11.40
N SER A 331 11.98 19.40 11.87
CA SER A 331 13.30 18.88 11.57
C SER A 331 13.28 17.90 10.40
N THR A 332 14.41 17.81 9.69
CA THR A 332 14.62 16.82 8.62
C THR A 332 15.87 15.98 8.87
N PHE A 333 15.86 14.78 8.30
CA PHE A 333 16.78 13.69 8.57
C PHE A 333 17.21 13.00 7.27
N ASP A 334 18.39 12.38 7.27
CA ASP A 334 18.85 11.59 6.12
C ASP A 334 18.15 10.23 6.00
N LYS A 335 17.58 9.72 7.09
CA LYS A 335 16.86 8.43 7.15
C LYS A 335 15.53 8.59 7.90
N PRO A 336 14.53 7.72 7.66
CA PRO A 336 13.18 7.84 8.22
C PRO A 336 13.09 7.33 9.66
N PHE A 337 13.95 7.82 10.55
CA PHE A 337 13.91 7.56 11.98
C PHE A 337 14.59 8.71 12.73
N ILE A 338 14.20 8.93 13.98
CA ILE A 338 14.58 10.12 14.75
C ILE A 338 16.06 10.11 15.07
N GLU A 339 16.67 8.95 15.29
CA GLU A 339 18.10 8.80 15.57
C GLU A 339 19.03 8.91 14.36
N ALA A 340 18.50 9.33 13.21
CA ALA A 340 19.34 9.78 12.12
C ALA A 340 19.90 11.17 12.44
N ASP A 341 21.02 11.55 11.81
CA ASP A 341 21.54 12.90 11.95
C ASP A 341 20.49 13.91 11.44
N ARG A 342 20.22 14.93 12.26
CA ARG A 342 19.37 16.05 11.87
C ARG A 342 20.17 16.91 10.89
N VAL A 343 19.61 17.12 9.71
CA VAL A 343 20.29 17.86 8.62
C VAL A 343 19.70 19.24 8.37
N GLY A 344 18.46 19.49 8.80
CA GLY A 344 17.82 20.80 8.64
C GLY A 344 16.72 21.03 9.67
N TYR A 345 16.48 22.30 9.97
CA TYR A 345 15.40 22.78 10.84
C TYR A 345 14.70 23.94 10.13
N TYR A 346 13.37 23.86 10.05
CA TYR A 346 12.57 24.74 9.21
C TYR A 346 11.39 25.27 10.00
N GLY A 347 11.01 26.52 9.72
CA GLY A 347 9.75 27.09 10.19
C GLY A 347 8.55 26.56 9.39
N PRO A 348 7.31 26.91 9.82
CA PRO A 348 6.08 26.47 9.17
C PRO A 348 6.05 26.96 7.72
N GLN A 349 5.85 26.04 6.78
CA GLN A 349 5.81 26.36 5.36
C GLN A 349 5.18 25.23 4.54
N PRO A 350 4.64 25.52 3.35
CA PRO A 350 4.30 24.48 2.39
C PRO A 350 5.55 23.81 1.84
N ILE A 351 5.53 22.48 1.73
CA ILE A 351 6.62 21.68 1.15
C ILE A 351 6.06 20.62 0.20
N PHE A 352 6.90 20.09 -0.67
CA PHE A 352 6.54 18.96 -1.53
C PHE A 352 6.99 17.65 -0.90
N ALA A 353 6.05 16.77 -0.59
CA ALA A 353 6.31 15.39 -0.21
C ALA A 353 6.31 14.49 -1.45
N TYR A 354 7.17 13.48 -1.48
CA TYR A 354 7.38 12.56 -2.59
C TYR A 354 7.03 11.12 -2.23
N ASP A 355 7.15 10.76 -0.95
CA ASP A 355 6.81 9.45 -0.43
C ASP A 355 6.50 9.54 1.07
N MET A 356 5.98 8.45 1.64
CA MET A 356 5.74 8.25 3.05
C MET A 356 6.18 6.84 3.47
N GLN A 357 6.77 6.76 4.66
CA GLN A 357 7.10 5.52 5.33
C GLN A 357 6.58 5.54 6.77
N LYS A 358 5.80 4.52 7.14
CA LYS A 358 5.44 4.26 8.54
C LYS A 358 6.56 3.48 9.21
N THR A 359 6.92 3.90 10.41
CA THR A 359 7.90 3.23 11.27
C THR A 359 7.34 3.07 12.68
N GLU A 360 8.03 2.34 13.55
CA GLU A 360 7.69 2.26 14.98
C GLU A 360 7.74 3.63 15.69
N GLN A 361 8.46 4.59 15.12
CA GLN A 361 8.66 5.94 15.66
C GLN A 361 7.72 6.98 15.05
N GLY A 362 6.72 6.52 14.29
CA GLY A 362 5.73 7.38 13.64
C GLY A 362 5.88 7.43 12.12
N THR A 363 5.16 8.38 11.52
CA THR A 363 5.07 8.54 10.08
C THR A 363 6.12 9.51 9.59
N PHE A 364 6.95 9.07 8.64
CA PHE A 364 7.96 9.88 7.98
C PHE A 364 7.55 10.19 6.54
N TYR A 365 7.73 11.44 6.11
CA TYR A 365 7.50 11.90 4.76
C TYR A 365 8.83 12.25 4.11
N LEU A 366 9.08 11.76 2.90
CA LEU A 366 10.23 12.16 2.11
C LEU A 366 9.89 13.49 1.44
N VAL A 367 10.50 14.58 1.88
CA VAL A 367 10.16 15.94 1.47
C VAL A 367 11.32 16.61 0.72
N GLY A 368 10.99 17.49 -0.21
CA GLY A 368 11.96 18.30 -0.94
C GLY A 368 12.37 19.52 -0.12
N THR A 369 13.67 19.70 0.06
CA THR A 369 14.27 20.84 0.76
C THR A 369 15.40 21.46 -0.08
N ASN A 370 15.96 22.58 0.36
CA ASN A 370 17.18 23.16 -0.22
C ASN A 370 18.40 22.23 -0.08
N LEU A 371 18.36 21.23 0.79
CA LEU A 371 19.38 20.20 0.98
C LEU A 371 19.10 18.92 0.16
N GLY A 372 18.14 18.96 -0.76
CA GLY A 372 17.63 17.81 -1.51
C GLY A 372 16.47 17.11 -0.81
N LYS A 373 16.20 15.85 -1.18
CA LYS A 373 15.12 15.04 -0.59
C LYS A 373 15.55 14.52 0.78
N LYS A 374 14.84 14.90 1.83
CA LYS A 374 15.10 14.51 3.23
C LYS A 374 13.84 13.97 3.88
N TRP A 375 13.99 13.14 4.91
CA TRP A 375 12.87 12.63 5.68
C TRP A 375 12.47 13.64 6.74
N MET A 376 11.18 13.94 6.87
CA MET A 376 10.64 14.68 8.01
C MET A 376 9.60 13.82 8.71
N SER A 377 9.29 14.14 9.96
CA SER A 377 8.09 13.64 10.61
C SER A 377 7.47 14.73 11.48
N LEU A 378 6.16 14.91 11.34
CA LEU A 378 5.38 15.90 12.09
C LEU A 378 5.14 15.45 13.53
N ASP A 379 5.05 14.13 13.73
CA ASP A 379 4.77 13.54 15.03
C ASP A 379 6.07 13.27 15.79
N ALA A 380 7.13 12.87 15.09
CA ALA A 380 8.38 12.43 15.70
C ALA A 380 9.08 13.47 16.57
N GLU A 381 9.14 14.74 16.17
CA GLU A 381 9.86 15.77 16.94
C GLU A 381 9.09 16.16 18.21
N LYS A 382 7.77 16.16 18.13
CA LYS A 382 6.88 16.30 19.29
C LYS A 382 7.00 15.07 20.20
N GLU A 383 6.86 13.87 19.65
CA GLU A 383 7.02 12.61 20.37
C GLU A 383 8.43 12.47 20.97
N PHE A 384 9.47 12.98 20.33
CA PHE A 384 10.84 12.94 20.85
C PHE A 384 10.97 13.76 22.14
N ASN A 385 10.47 14.99 22.13
CA ASN A 385 10.47 15.85 23.32
C ASN A 385 9.56 15.28 24.42
N GLU A 386 8.42 14.69 24.06
CA GLU A 386 7.48 14.07 25.00
C GLU A 386 7.97 12.71 25.54
N LYS A 387 8.73 11.93 24.75
CA LYS A 387 9.25 10.60 25.14
C LYS A 387 10.64 10.67 25.80
N ARG A 388 11.29 11.83 25.82
CA ARG A 388 12.59 12.07 26.48
C ARG A 388 12.58 11.67 27.97
N GLU A 389 11.54 12.06 28.69
CA GLU A 389 11.39 11.71 30.11
C GLU A 389 11.12 10.21 30.32
N PRO A 390 10.15 9.58 29.63
CA PRO A 390 9.97 8.12 29.65
C PRO A 390 11.23 7.30 29.32
N MET A 391 12.09 7.80 28.42
CA MET A 391 13.36 7.13 28.08
C MET A 391 14.30 7.06 29.28
N ARG A 392 14.44 8.12 30.06
CA ARG A 392 15.28 8.10 31.27
C ARG A 392 14.66 7.31 32.42
N GLN A 393 13.33 7.31 32.50
CA GLN A 393 12.62 6.41 33.42
C GLN A 393 12.96 4.93 33.14
N SER A 394 13.19 4.55 31.87
CA SER A 394 13.67 3.20 31.53
C SER A 394 15.10 2.89 31.99
N LEU A 395 15.94 3.91 32.17
CA LEU A 395 17.25 3.80 32.82
C LEU A 395 17.14 3.80 34.36
N GLY A 396 15.93 4.00 34.89
CA GLY A 396 15.65 3.97 36.33
C GLY A 396 15.75 5.34 37.02
N TYR A 397 15.75 6.45 36.27
CA TYR A 397 15.83 7.79 36.87
C TYR A 397 15.00 8.86 36.13
N ASN A 398 14.65 9.94 36.83
CA ASN A 398 13.98 11.12 36.25
C ASN A 398 14.98 12.29 36.17
N GLU A 399 15.07 12.95 35.01
CA GLU A 399 16.00 14.07 34.80
C GLU A 399 15.68 15.32 35.63
N ASN A 400 14.44 15.47 36.10
CA ASN A 400 14.03 16.63 36.89
C ASN A 400 14.26 16.43 38.40
N ASP A 401 14.52 15.18 38.84
CA ASP A 401 14.59 14.81 40.25
C ASP A 401 16.02 14.53 40.75
N LEU A 402 17.03 14.59 39.86
CA LEU A 402 18.42 14.36 40.23
C LEU A 402 19.08 15.69 40.67
N ASP A 403 19.23 15.88 41.98
CA ASP A 403 20.03 16.95 42.56
C ASP A 403 21.40 16.42 42.99
N PHE A 404 22.47 16.92 42.35
CA PHE A 404 23.80 16.51 42.72
C PHE A 404 24.11 16.80 44.19
N ASP A 405 23.74 17.94 44.74
CA ASP A 405 24.08 18.32 46.13
C ASP A 405 23.41 17.41 47.18
N SER A 406 22.36 16.68 46.78
CA SER A 406 21.71 15.61 47.53
C SER A 406 21.88 14.18 46.96
N ILE A 407 22.73 13.94 45.94
CA ILE A 407 23.46 12.66 45.74
C ILE A 407 24.49 12.50 46.88
N LYS A 408 24.03 12.71 48.11
CA LYS A 408 24.70 12.40 49.35
C LYS A 408 24.20 11.03 49.73
N VAL A 409 25.09 10.06 49.51
CA VAL A 409 25.19 8.84 50.31
C VAL A 409 24.10 7.80 50.09
N GLN A 410 22.79 8.09 49.99
CA GLN A 410 21.76 7.04 49.92
C GLN A 410 21.54 6.42 48.52
N GLN A 411 21.59 7.21 47.44
CA GLN A 411 21.53 6.66 46.08
C GLN A 411 22.88 6.12 45.60
N ALA A 412 23.99 6.74 46.02
CA ALA A 412 25.31 6.14 45.93
C ALA A 412 25.37 4.83 46.75
N ALA A 413 24.71 4.75 47.92
CA ALA A 413 24.52 3.50 48.66
C ALA A 413 23.54 2.53 48.01
N LYS A 414 22.58 2.96 47.18
CA LYS A 414 21.81 2.04 46.32
C LYS A 414 22.65 1.51 45.16
N ALA A 415 23.49 2.33 44.54
CA ALA A 415 24.48 1.89 43.56
C ALA A 415 25.55 0.98 44.20
N ARG A 416 25.91 1.23 45.46
CA ARG A 416 26.81 0.40 46.29
C ARG A 416 26.13 -0.91 46.72
N ALA A 417 24.88 -0.87 47.18
CA ALA A 417 24.08 -2.04 47.52
C ALA A 417 23.76 -2.91 46.31
N PHE A 418 23.68 -2.31 45.12
CA PHE A 418 23.53 -2.98 43.83
C PHE A 418 24.82 -3.66 43.35
N VAL A 419 25.99 -3.07 43.64
CA VAL A 419 27.30 -3.72 43.50
C VAL A 419 27.46 -4.85 44.53
N GLU A 420 26.98 -4.66 45.75
CA GLU A 420 26.98 -5.67 46.82
C GLU A 420 25.98 -6.81 46.56
N SER A 421 24.84 -6.57 45.89
CA SER A 421 23.84 -7.62 45.56
C SER A 421 24.15 -8.41 44.29
N ALA A 422 25.03 -7.88 43.42
CA ALA A 422 25.50 -8.57 42.22
C ALA A 422 26.68 -9.54 42.50
N SER A 423 27.03 -9.75 43.77
CA SER A 423 28.19 -10.51 44.23
C SER A 423 28.13 -12.03 43.99
N ASP A 424 27.05 -12.57 43.44
CA ASP A 424 26.92 -14.02 43.23
C ASP A 424 27.52 -14.53 41.92
N SER A 425 28.12 -13.67 41.09
CA SER A 425 29.03 -14.16 40.05
C SER A 425 30.14 -13.16 39.71
N THR A 426 31.33 -13.44 40.24
CA THR A 426 32.65 -13.00 39.72
C THR A 426 33.12 -11.55 39.89
N MET A 427 32.44 -10.68 40.64
CA MET A 427 32.99 -9.35 40.97
C MET A 427 33.03 -9.14 42.50
N LEU A 428 34.25 -8.90 42.97
CA LEU A 428 34.81 -9.01 44.32
C LEU A 428 34.03 -8.38 45.52
N LYS A 429 34.32 -8.92 46.72
CA LYS A 429 33.76 -8.55 48.05
C LYS A 429 34.15 -7.12 48.52
N PRO A 430 33.40 -6.52 49.49
CA PRO A 430 33.47 -5.09 49.86
C PRO A 430 34.75 -4.60 50.57
N GLU A 431 35.70 -5.47 50.89
CA GLU A 431 36.96 -5.06 51.53
C GLU A 431 37.96 -4.38 50.55
N GLN A 432 37.49 -3.91 49.40
CA GLN A 432 38.33 -3.52 48.29
C GLN A 432 38.51 -2.02 48.11
N LYS A 433 39.76 -1.63 48.34
CA LYS A 433 40.48 -0.41 47.93
C LYS A 433 39.70 0.54 47.03
N GLN A 434 39.44 1.74 47.58
CA GLN A 434 39.01 2.93 46.86
C GLN A 434 39.94 3.16 45.66
N LEU A 435 39.39 3.32 44.45
CA LEU A 435 40.23 3.73 43.32
C LEU A 435 40.93 5.03 43.70
N ARG A 436 42.23 5.06 43.46
CA ARG A 436 43.08 6.23 43.67
C ARG A 436 43.87 6.49 42.41
N ILE A 437 44.20 7.75 42.20
CA ILE A 437 45.22 8.10 41.22
C ILE A 437 46.55 8.06 41.97
N PRO A 438 47.54 7.28 41.49
CA PRO A 438 48.84 7.19 42.14
C PRO A 438 49.63 8.50 42.07
N SER A 439 50.57 8.68 43.01
CA SER A 439 51.53 9.79 42.98
C SER A 439 52.50 9.65 41.80
N LYS A 440 53.18 10.75 41.45
CA LYS A 440 54.19 10.71 40.37
C LYS A 440 55.34 9.76 40.71
N GLU A 441 55.72 9.71 41.98
CA GLU A 441 56.76 8.83 42.51
C GLU A 441 56.33 7.36 42.38
N GLU A 442 55.08 7.04 42.73
CA GLU A 442 54.53 5.69 42.60
C GLU A 442 54.45 5.24 41.13
N ILE A 443 54.03 6.14 40.23
CA ILE A 443 54.02 5.87 38.78
C ILE A 443 55.44 5.59 38.27
N GLU A 444 56.42 6.39 38.72
CA GLU A 444 57.82 6.25 38.29
C GLU A 444 58.47 4.97 38.84
N GLU A 445 58.18 4.59 40.08
CA GLU A 445 58.57 3.29 40.64
C GLU A 445 57.94 2.13 39.88
N PHE A 446 56.65 2.24 39.52
CA PHE A 446 55.97 1.25 38.71
C PHE A 446 56.62 1.11 37.32
N ARG A 447 56.96 2.22 36.65
CA ARG A 447 57.68 2.19 35.36
C ARG A 447 59.05 1.52 35.47
N LYS A 448 59.83 1.88 36.49
CA LYS A 448 61.12 1.23 36.76
C LYS A 448 60.95 -0.27 36.99
N SER A 449 59.89 -0.69 37.67
CA SER A 449 59.58 -2.12 37.87
C SER A 449 59.23 -2.85 36.56
N LEU A 450 58.67 -2.15 35.57
CA LEU A 450 58.44 -2.68 34.23
C LEU A 450 59.76 -2.82 33.46
N GLU A 451 60.65 -1.83 33.52
CA GLU A 451 61.95 -1.79 32.82
C GLU A 451 63.00 -2.74 33.42
N SER A 452 63.06 -2.89 34.74
CA SER A 452 64.01 -3.77 35.44
C SER A 452 63.71 -5.27 35.26
N SER A 453 62.66 -5.62 34.51
CA SER A 453 62.17 -6.99 34.33
C SER A 453 62.62 -7.67 33.03
N ASN A 454 63.60 -7.10 32.32
CA ASN A 454 64.10 -7.58 31.01
C ASN A 454 64.97 -8.85 31.05
N ASP A 455 65.26 -9.45 32.21
CA ASP A 455 65.92 -10.75 32.28
C ASP A 455 64.92 -11.88 32.10
N GLY A 456 64.86 -12.39 30.87
CA GLY A 456 63.95 -13.42 30.42
C GLY A 456 64.09 -14.72 31.20
N LYS A 457 63.24 -14.94 32.21
CA LYS A 457 62.58 -16.22 32.52
C LYS A 457 61.55 -16.05 33.62
N ALA A 458 60.28 -16.25 33.23
CA ALA A 458 59.12 -16.61 34.04
C ALA A 458 58.94 -15.91 35.40
N ARG A 459 57.94 -15.03 35.52
CA ARG A 459 56.99 -15.03 36.66
C ARG A 459 55.78 -14.10 36.43
N SER A 460 54.64 -14.65 36.84
CA SER A 460 53.27 -14.14 37.02
C SER A 460 52.80 -12.90 36.23
N PHE A 461 51.67 -13.07 35.53
CA PHE A 461 50.82 -11.97 35.04
C PHE A 461 50.51 -10.90 36.10
N ALA A 462 50.60 -11.23 37.40
CA ALA A 462 50.37 -10.32 38.52
C ALA A 462 51.46 -9.25 38.70
N ALA A 463 52.72 -9.49 38.29
CA ALA A 463 53.81 -8.52 38.46
C ALA A 463 53.84 -7.41 37.39
N ARG A 464 53.12 -7.61 36.27
CA ARG A 464 52.96 -6.62 35.18
C ARG A 464 51.59 -5.94 35.20
N ALA A 465 50.71 -6.36 36.09
CA ALA A 465 49.38 -5.81 36.19
C ALA A 465 49.43 -4.53 37.02
N MET A 466 49.05 -3.41 36.42
CA MET A 466 48.84 -2.18 37.18
C MET A 466 47.89 -2.46 38.37
N PRO A 467 48.13 -1.89 39.56
CA PRO A 467 47.30 -2.17 40.72
C PRO A 467 45.81 -1.96 40.43
N ASP A 468 44.96 -2.85 40.95
CA ASP A 468 43.52 -2.78 40.69
C ASP A 468 42.87 -1.56 41.34
N ASP A 469 43.49 -0.99 42.36
CA ASP A 469 43.10 0.27 42.99
C ASP A 469 43.58 1.51 42.22
N TRP A 470 44.41 1.36 41.19
CA TRP A 470 44.80 2.50 40.37
C TRP A 470 43.79 2.73 39.28
N VAL A 471 43.47 4.00 39.03
CA VAL A 471 42.79 4.45 37.81
C VAL A 471 43.49 3.86 36.57
N ARG A 472 42.73 3.50 35.53
CA ARG A 472 43.26 2.77 34.37
C ARG A 472 42.60 3.11 33.05
N LYS A 473 43.26 2.75 31.95
CA LYS A 473 42.70 2.89 30.61
C LYS A 473 41.31 2.25 30.51
N GLY A 474 40.39 2.99 29.93
CA GLY A 474 38.99 2.65 29.81
C GLY A 474 38.11 3.22 30.91
N ASP A 475 38.64 3.63 32.05
CA ASP A 475 37.80 4.24 33.08
C ASP A 475 37.12 5.50 32.53
N VAL A 476 35.84 5.66 32.86
CA VAL A 476 35.00 6.79 32.45
C VAL A 476 34.93 7.78 33.60
N ILE A 477 35.11 9.05 33.28
CA ILE A 477 35.09 10.14 34.25
C ILE A 477 33.89 11.00 33.92
N TYR A 478 33.04 11.25 34.92
CA TYR A 478 31.92 12.17 34.81
C TYR A 478 32.06 13.31 35.82
N THR A 479 31.97 14.54 35.33
CA THR A 479 31.95 15.76 36.14
C THR A 479 30.59 16.46 35.94
N PRO A 480 29.67 16.41 36.92
CA PRO A 480 28.41 17.13 36.85
C PRO A 480 28.59 18.64 36.81
N ASN A 481 27.61 19.33 36.22
CA ASN A 481 27.46 20.79 36.35
C ASN A 481 26.26 21.10 37.26
N SER A 482 26.51 21.58 38.47
CA SER A 482 25.44 21.87 39.44
C SER A 482 24.56 23.07 39.09
N ARG A 483 24.93 23.91 38.10
CA ARG A 483 24.14 25.08 37.67
C ARG A 483 22.98 24.73 36.75
N TYR A 484 23.12 23.71 35.92
CA TYR A 484 22.15 23.34 34.87
C TYR A 484 21.51 21.96 35.11
N GLY A 485 21.71 21.41 36.31
CA GLY A 485 21.10 20.17 36.73
C GLY A 485 21.78 18.90 36.17
N PRO A 486 21.14 17.75 36.36
CA PRO A 486 21.73 16.42 36.28
C PRO A 486 22.24 16.01 34.92
N ILE A 487 21.50 16.39 33.90
CA ILE A 487 21.78 16.06 32.51
C ILE A 487 22.93 16.89 31.92
N ALA A 488 23.37 17.93 32.64
CA ALA A 488 24.46 18.81 32.28
C ALA A 488 25.75 18.44 33.03
N GLY A 489 26.86 18.51 32.32
CA GLY A 489 28.17 18.11 32.84
C GLY A 489 29.09 17.72 31.70
N HIS A 490 30.17 17.04 32.05
CA HIS A 490 31.19 16.65 31.09
C HIS A 490 31.67 15.23 31.37
N THR A 491 31.99 14.48 30.32
CA THR A 491 32.52 13.13 30.47
C THR A 491 33.71 12.88 29.55
N ALA A 492 34.59 12.02 30.01
CA ALA A 492 35.83 11.66 29.35
C ALA A 492 36.15 10.19 29.59
N ILE A 493 37.03 9.63 28.77
CA ILE A 493 37.55 8.27 28.94
C ILE A 493 39.07 8.29 29.02
N ILE A 494 39.64 7.50 29.92
CA ILE A 494 41.08 7.36 30.04
C ILE A 494 41.60 6.54 28.86
N ALA A 495 42.38 7.20 28.00
CA ALA A 495 42.89 6.63 26.77
C ALA A 495 44.34 6.14 26.89
N LYS A 496 45.11 6.75 27.81
CA LYS A 496 46.48 6.35 28.15
C LYS A 496 46.65 6.24 29.66
N ASP A 497 47.40 5.22 30.08
CA ASP A 497 47.78 5.00 31.47
C ASP A 497 49.29 4.66 31.57
N PRO A 498 49.85 4.49 32.78
CA PRO A 498 51.27 4.16 32.96
C PRO A 498 51.76 2.93 32.20
N MET A 499 50.89 1.98 31.82
CA MET A 499 51.30 0.83 30.99
C MET A 499 51.63 1.23 29.55
N ASP A 500 51.18 2.41 29.08
CA ASP A 500 51.56 2.98 27.79
C ASP A 500 52.90 3.75 27.82
N GLY A 501 53.60 3.79 28.96
CA GLY A 501 54.80 4.60 29.14
C GLY A 501 54.53 6.11 29.15
N LYS A 502 53.28 6.51 29.44
CA LYS A 502 52.83 7.90 29.54
C LYS A 502 52.16 8.14 30.89
N ASP A 503 52.03 9.41 31.28
CA ASP A 503 51.12 9.78 32.38
C ASP A 503 49.67 9.56 31.93
N TYR A 504 48.73 9.58 32.86
CA TYR A 504 47.31 9.41 32.54
C TYR A 504 46.82 10.50 31.60
N GLN A 505 46.26 10.10 30.45
CA GLN A 505 45.64 11.00 29.50
C GLN A 505 44.21 10.57 29.18
N ILE A 506 43.33 11.55 29.17
CA ILE A 506 41.93 11.39 28.82
C ILE A 506 41.69 11.85 27.40
N VAL A 507 40.72 11.23 26.74
CA VAL A 507 40.14 11.72 25.48
C VAL A 507 38.71 12.18 25.75
N HIS A 508 38.39 13.36 25.25
CA HIS A 508 37.09 14.00 25.44
C HIS A 508 36.80 15.01 24.32
N ALA A 509 35.56 15.51 24.27
CA ALA A 509 35.16 16.58 23.36
C ALA A 509 34.75 17.82 24.17
N PRO A 510 35.60 18.85 24.30
CA PRO A 510 35.46 19.90 25.32
C PRO A 510 34.29 20.87 25.16
N GLY A 511 33.82 21.13 23.93
CA GLY A 511 32.70 22.05 23.72
C GLY A 511 32.60 22.59 22.29
N THR A 512 31.61 23.46 22.06
CA THR A 512 31.25 24.02 20.74
C THR A 512 32.32 24.92 20.13
N ASP A 513 33.15 25.56 20.96
CA ASP A 513 34.08 26.60 20.54
C ASP A 513 35.51 26.07 20.31
N GLU A 514 35.69 24.76 20.45
CA GLU A 514 37.00 24.11 20.47
C GLU A 514 37.32 23.44 19.13
N TYR A 515 38.50 23.76 18.58
CA TYR A 515 39.04 23.11 17.38
C TYR A 515 40.50 22.70 17.62
N PRO A 516 40.85 21.41 17.51
CA PRO A 516 40.00 20.28 17.12
C PRO A 516 38.91 19.93 18.14
N ALA A 517 37.79 19.38 17.67
CA ALA A 517 36.62 19.08 18.51
C ALA A 517 36.83 17.92 19.49
N VAL A 518 37.83 17.08 19.23
CA VAL A 518 38.30 16.02 20.15
C VAL A 518 39.70 16.38 20.63
N GLN A 519 39.89 16.35 21.94
CA GLN A 519 41.15 16.70 22.57
C GLN A 519 41.66 15.58 23.47
N MET A 520 42.97 15.63 23.71
CA MET A 520 43.64 14.81 24.69
C MET A 520 44.19 15.72 25.78
N GLN A 521 43.90 15.37 27.03
CA GLN A 521 44.27 16.16 28.19
C GLN A 521 44.89 15.26 29.25
N GLU A 522 45.85 15.77 30.02
CA GLU A 522 46.34 15.06 31.21
C GLU A 522 45.23 14.99 32.27
N LEU A 523 45.08 13.82 32.91
CA LEU A 523 44.05 13.61 33.93
C LEU A 523 44.13 14.63 35.07
N SER A 524 45.35 14.97 35.51
CA SER A 524 45.58 15.97 36.55
C SER A 524 45.01 17.33 36.16
N LYS A 525 45.18 17.77 34.91
CA LYS A 525 44.64 19.06 34.43
C LYS A 525 43.11 19.07 34.46
N TRP A 526 42.46 17.95 34.16
CA TRP A 526 41.00 17.83 34.20
C TRP A 526 40.46 18.06 35.61
N GLU A 527 41.10 17.47 36.61
CA GLU A 527 40.68 17.57 38.02
C GLU A 527 41.00 18.94 38.64
N PHE A 528 42.13 19.54 38.25
CA PHE A 528 42.57 20.83 38.79
C PHE A 528 41.94 22.04 38.10
N ILE A 529 41.45 21.92 36.86
CA ILE A 529 40.71 23.00 36.18
C ILE A 529 39.48 23.44 36.98
N HIS A 530 38.93 22.55 37.81
CA HIS A 530 37.75 22.82 38.62
C HIS A 530 38.06 23.10 40.10
N LYS A 531 39.34 23.29 40.48
CA LYS A 531 39.72 23.66 41.86
C LYS A 531 39.05 24.98 42.26
N GLY A 532 38.21 24.94 43.29
CA GLY A 532 37.43 26.09 43.75
C GLY A 532 36.26 26.50 42.84
N ASN A 533 35.96 25.74 41.79
CA ASN A 533 34.82 26.01 40.91
C ASN A 533 33.52 25.63 41.62
N PRO A 534 32.57 26.57 41.84
CA PRO A 534 31.35 26.27 42.58
C PRO A 534 30.42 25.28 41.87
N TYR A 535 30.61 25.07 40.56
CA TYR A 535 29.68 24.34 39.69
C TYR A 535 30.17 22.94 39.27
N TYR A 536 31.48 22.68 39.29
CA TYR A 536 32.10 21.43 38.83
C TYR A 536 32.94 20.77 39.93
N LYS A 537 32.36 20.67 41.14
CA LYS A 537 33.12 20.28 42.34
C LYS A 537 33.42 18.78 42.44
N ARG A 538 32.71 17.92 41.72
CA ARG A 538 32.74 16.46 41.94
C ARG A 538 33.12 15.69 40.70
N PHE A 539 33.78 14.55 40.90
CA PHE A 539 34.21 13.65 39.84
C PHE A 539 33.77 12.23 40.19
N PHE A 540 33.07 11.58 39.26
CA PHE A 540 32.66 10.19 39.37
C PHE A 540 33.49 9.35 38.42
N TYR A 541 34.14 8.32 38.95
CA TYR A 541 34.93 7.38 38.17
C TYR A 541 34.20 6.06 38.06
N PHE A 542 33.98 5.65 36.81
CA PHE A 542 33.34 4.39 36.48
C PHE A 542 34.32 3.46 35.79
N ARG A 543 34.21 2.18 36.09
CA ARG A 543 35.08 1.15 35.54
C ARG A 543 34.30 -0.04 35.07
N HIS A 544 34.69 -0.56 33.91
CA HIS A 544 34.17 -1.82 33.43
C HIS A 544 34.80 -2.99 34.22
N PRO A 545 34.00 -3.99 34.66
CA PRO A 545 34.50 -5.13 35.43
C PRO A 545 35.59 -5.92 34.70
N ASN A 546 35.41 -6.13 33.39
CA ASN A 546 36.43 -6.73 32.54
C ASN A 546 37.46 -5.68 32.08
N ARG A 547 38.73 -5.88 32.45
CA ARG A 547 39.88 -5.01 32.11
C ARG A 547 40.13 -4.91 30.60
N SER A 548 39.97 -6.00 29.84
CA SER A 548 40.24 -5.98 28.40
C SER A 548 39.23 -5.13 27.63
N VAL A 549 37.97 -5.13 28.08
CA VAL A 549 36.90 -4.29 27.52
C VAL A 549 37.22 -2.81 27.75
N GLY A 550 37.61 -2.44 28.99
CA GLY A 550 38.04 -1.05 29.27
C GLY A 550 39.24 -0.64 28.42
N ALA A 551 40.26 -1.49 28.33
CA ALA A 551 41.43 -1.20 27.50
C ALA A 551 41.08 -1.04 26.01
N ALA A 552 40.19 -1.88 25.47
CA ALA A 552 39.69 -1.76 24.10
C ALA A 552 38.96 -0.43 23.87
N ALA A 553 38.09 -0.03 24.81
CA ALA A 553 37.37 1.24 24.73
C ALA A 553 38.34 2.46 24.77
N GLY A 554 39.29 2.47 25.70
CA GLY A 554 40.29 3.55 25.78
C GLY A 554 41.21 3.62 24.55
N ASN A 555 41.61 2.47 24.00
CA ASN A 555 42.38 2.41 22.76
C ASN A 555 41.56 2.92 21.56
N TYR A 556 40.28 2.57 21.47
CA TYR A 556 39.39 3.06 20.42
C TYR A 556 39.21 4.58 20.52
N ALA A 557 38.98 5.12 21.73
CA ALA A 557 38.90 6.56 21.95
C ALA A 557 40.13 7.30 21.40
N TYR A 558 41.33 6.74 21.63
CA TYR A 558 42.56 7.29 21.09
C TYR A 558 42.67 7.16 19.56
N ASN A 559 42.59 5.92 19.06
CA ASN A 559 42.91 5.59 17.67
C ASN A 559 41.84 6.08 16.69
N HIS A 560 40.57 6.07 17.10
CA HIS A 560 39.46 6.43 16.25
C HIS A 560 39.11 7.91 16.38
N PHE A 561 38.90 8.41 17.60
CA PHE A 561 38.47 9.80 17.78
C PHE A 561 39.65 10.78 17.82
N TYR A 562 40.65 10.56 18.68
CA TYR A 562 41.73 11.54 18.87
C TYR A 562 42.72 11.62 17.69
N GLN A 563 43.08 10.49 17.08
CA GLN A 563 43.94 10.51 15.88
C GLN A 563 43.25 11.21 14.71
N ASN A 564 41.92 11.07 14.58
CA ASN A 564 41.12 11.72 13.55
C ASN A 564 40.43 13.01 14.04
N ARG A 565 40.94 13.65 15.09
CA ARG A 565 40.26 14.76 15.80
C ARG A 565 39.85 15.96 14.95
N TYR A 566 40.52 16.20 13.83
CA TYR A 566 40.20 17.29 12.90
C TYR A 566 39.02 16.98 11.97
N ASN A 567 38.61 15.71 11.88
CA ASN A 567 37.45 15.27 11.09
C ASN A 567 36.13 15.43 11.86
N TYR A 568 36.19 15.78 13.14
CA TYR A 568 35.02 15.91 14.00
C TYR A 568 34.70 17.38 14.29
N LYS A 569 33.40 17.68 14.41
CA LYS A 569 32.85 18.93 14.93
C LYS A 569 32.06 18.65 16.21
N TYR A 570 32.15 19.51 17.21
CA TYR A 570 31.30 19.39 18.40
C TYR A 570 29.86 19.79 18.07
N ASP A 571 28.90 18.89 18.27
CA ASP A 571 27.47 19.18 18.09
C ASP A 571 26.62 18.14 18.83
N ILE A 572 25.91 18.56 19.88
CA ILE A 572 25.01 17.69 20.67
C ILE A 572 23.56 17.70 20.14
N PHE A 573 23.16 18.72 19.38
CA PHE A 573 21.75 18.95 19.05
C PHE A 573 21.35 18.41 17.68
N THR A 574 22.31 18.16 16.79
CA THR A 574 22.02 17.66 15.44
C THR A 574 22.56 16.26 15.18
N THR A 575 23.29 15.67 16.13
CA THR A 575 23.87 14.33 15.98
C THR A 575 23.22 13.29 16.86
N SER A 576 23.25 12.04 16.40
CA SER A 576 22.80 10.88 17.16
C SER A 576 23.92 10.24 17.97
N ALA A 577 23.61 9.84 19.21
CA ALA A 577 24.52 9.03 20.03
C ALA A 577 24.80 7.65 19.42
N LYS A 578 23.95 7.16 18.52
CA LYS A 578 24.06 5.82 17.95
C LYS A 578 24.91 5.76 16.67
N VAL A 579 25.21 6.88 16.05
CA VAL A 579 25.89 6.90 14.75
C VAL A 579 27.26 7.51 14.93
N ASP A 580 28.31 6.79 14.57
CA ASP A 580 29.62 7.39 14.40
C ASP A 580 29.59 8.27 13.13
N SER A 581 29.59 9.59 13.32
CA SER A 581 29.52 10.58 12.26
C SER A 581 30.52 11.71 12.52
N ALA A 582 30.71 12.60 11.55
CA ALA A 582 31.62 13.76 11.68
C ALA A 582 31.21 14.76 12.77
N LYS A 583 30.12 14.51 13.50
CA LYS A 583 29.67 15.29 14.65
C LYS A 583 29.79 14.45 15.92
N THR A 584 30.40 15.01 16.96
CA THR A 584 30.56 14.31 18.24
C THR A 584 30.31 15.24 19.42
N TYR A 585 30.18 14.67 20.61
CA TYR A 585 30.16 15.38 21.88
C TYR A 585 30.67 14.43 22.98
N CYS A 586 30.89 14.96 24.18
CA CYS A 586 31.64 14.28 25.23
C CYS A 586 31.14 12.86 25.53
N SER A 587 29.84 12.70 25.83
CA SER A 587 29.24 11.42 26.15
C SER A 587 29.04 10.50 24.95
N LYS A 588 28.80 11.02 23.74
CA LYS A 588 28.76 10.22 22.51
C LYS A 588 30.10 9.55 22.25
N LEU A 589 31.19 10.30 22.35
CA LEU A 589 32.54 9.76 22.16
C LEU A 589 32.81 8.57 23.10
N VAL A 590 32.51 8.75 24.39
CA VAL A 590 32.72 7.70 25.40
C VAL A 590 31.82 6.49 25.13
N TYR A 591 30.54 6.72 24.83
CA TYR A 591 29.59 5.65 24.55
C TYR A 591 30.00 4.82 23.33
N LEU A 592 30.33 5.47 22.21
CA LEU A 592 30.77 4.79 20.99
C LEU A 592 32.10 4.06 21.19
N SER A 593 32.99 4.58 22.04
CA SER A 593 34.24 3.88 22.37
C SER A 593 34.00 2.53 23.03
N TYR A 594 32.97 2.41 23.86
CA TYR A 594 32.56 1.13 24.43
C TYR A 594 31.78 0.26 23.45
N ARG A 595 30.78 0.82 22.77
CA ARG A 595 29.90 0.07 21.89
C ARG A 595 30.62 -0.45 20.65
N ASP A 596 31.30 0.44 19.93
CA ASP A 596 31.95 0.12 18.65
C ASP A 596 33.39 -0.35 18.86
N GLY A 597 34.08 0.21 19.87
CA GLY A 597 35.47 -0.14 20.17
C GLY A 597 35.65 -1.40 21.01
N ALA A 598 34.79 -1.61 22.00
CA ALA A 598 34.87 -2.76 22.91
C ALA A 598 33.75 -3.80 22.70
N GLY A 599 32.80 -3.54 21.80
CA GLY A 599 31.66 -4.43 21.54
C GLY A 599 30.64 -4.48 22.67
N VAL A 600 30.63 -3.48 23.57
CA VAL A 600 29.76 -3.45 24.75
C VAL A 600 28.85 -2.23 24.68
N ASP A 601 27.57 -2.46 24.40
CA ASP A 601 26.55 -1.42 24.55
C ASP A 601 26.33 -1.14 26.04
N LEU A 602 26.60 0.07 26.52
CA LEU A 602 26.51 0.41 27.95
C LEU A 602 25.08 0.61 28.45
N PHE A 603 24.10 0.75 27.57
CA PHE A 603 22.73 1.08 27.96
C PHE A 603 21.75 0.00 27.45
N PRO A 604 20.71 -0.33 28.22
CA PRO A 604 19.78 -1.43 27.92
C PRO A 604 18.63 -1.05 26.97
N THR A 605 18.56 0.22 26.54
CA THR A 605 17.44 0.73 25.76
C THR A 605 17.81 0.84 24.27
N GLN A 606 16.90 0.46 23.38
CA GLN A 606 17.06 0.73 21.95
C GLN A 606 16.62 2.15 21.58
N ARG A 607 16.36 3.04 22.55
CA ARG A 607 15.68 4.31 22.35
C ARG A 607 16.41 5.44 23.07
N PHE A 608 17.60 5.82 22.60
CA PHE A 608 18.24 7.07 22.99
C PHE A 608 18.81 7.79 21.78
N TYR A 609 18.39 9.06 21.62
CA TYR A 609 18.89 9.99 20.60
C TYR A 609 20.19 10.65 21.04
N ILE A 610 20.25 11.06 22.31
CA ILE A 610 21.41 11.67 22.96
C ILE A 610 21.72 10.86 24.22
N VAL A 611 23.00 10.55 24.42
CA VAL A 611 23.51 10.03 25.69
C VAL A 611 23.99 11.23 26.49
N HIS A 612 23.42 11.47 27.65
CA HIS A 612 23.87 12.52 28.55
C HIS A 612 25.01 12.02 29.43
N PRO A 613 25.92 12.91 29.88
CA PRO A 613 26.99 12.53 30.80
C PRO A 613 26.50 11.82 32.08
N ALA A 614 25.33 12.19 32.61
CA ALA A 614 24.73 11.52 33.77
C ALA A 614 24.19 10.11 33.49
N ASP A 615 23.94 9.73 32.23
CA ASP A 615 23.46 8.38 31.92
C ASP A 615 24.46 7.31 32.38
N PHE A 616 25.76 7.64 32.41
CA PHE A 616 26.82 6.75 32.88
C PHE A 616 26.68 6.33 34.35
N LEU A 617 25.90 7.06 35.17
CA LEU A 617 25.51 6.65 36.53
C LEU A 617 24.55 5.44 36.53
N PHE A 618 23.88 5.18 35.41
CA PHE A 618 22.74 4.25 35.28
C PHE A 618 22.96 3.18 34.21
N THR A 619 24.19 2.68 34.05
CA THR A 619 24.58 1.69 33.03
C THR A 619 24.17 0.24 33.33
N GLN A 620 23.24 0.01 34.28
CA GLN A 620 22.74 -1.31 34.68
C GLN A 620 23.82 -2.40 34.81
N HIS A 621 24.77 -2.19 35.71
CA HIS A 621 25.89 -3.11 36.02
C HIS A 621 27.02 -3.20 34.97
N LYS A 622 26.95 -2.49 33.84
CA LYS A 622 28.00 -2.55 32.82
C LYS A 622 29.24 -1.73 33.19
N LEU A 623 29.06 -0.61 33.89
CA LEU A 623 30.15 0.09 34.59
C LEU A 623 29.83 0.18 36.08
N GLY A 624 30.79 -0.18 36.93
CA GLY A 624 30.70 0.07 38.37
C GLY A 624 31.15 1.49 38.71
N LEU A 625 30.53 2.14 39.70
CA LEU A 625 31.05 3.36 40.31
C LEU A 625 32.09 2.99 41.36
N TYR A 626 33.31 3.50 41.24
CA TYR A 626 34.43 3.08 42.09
C TYR A 626 35.10 4.20 42.89
N PHE A 627 35.05 5.45 42.41
CA PHE A 627 35.59 6.60 43.16
C PHE A 627 34.75 7.86 42.94
N ILE A 628 34.64 8.64 44.03
CA ILE A 628 34.04 9.97 44.05
C ILE A 628 35.10 10.91 44.62
N GLY A 629 35.55 11.87 43.82
CA GLY A 629 36.55 12.87 44.21
C GLY A 629 35.97 14.28 44.24
N GLU A 630 36.67 15.18 44.96
CA GLU A 630 36.43 16.62 44.93
C GLU A 630 37.53 17.35 44.16
N GLY A 631 37.13 18.37 43.39
CA GLY A 631 38.03 19.12 42.51
C GLY A 631 39.15 19.84 43.26
N GLY A 632 40.39 19.51 42.91
CA GLY A 632 41.59 20.11 43.48
C GLY A 632 42.04 19.54 44.82
N THR A 633 41.42 18.47 45.32
CA THR A 633 41.89 17.69 46.47
C THR A 633 42.28 16.29 46.04
N TRP A 634 43.54 15.94 46.24
CA TRP A 634 44.00 14.56 46.25
C TRP A 634 43.80 14.11 47.69
N GLY A 635 43.14 12.98 47.90
CA GLY A 635 42.92 12.44 49.24
C GLY A 635 44.20 12.43 50.07
#